data_AF-A0A9P7UK43-F1
#
_entry.id   AF-A0A9P7UK43-F1
#
_cell.length_a   1.000
_cell.length_b   1.000
_cell.length_c   1.000
_cell.angle_alpha   90.00
_cell.angle_beta   90.00
_cell.angle_gamma   90.00
#
_symmetry.space_group_name_H-M   'P 1'
#
loop_
_entity.id
_entity.type
_entity.pdbx_description
1 polymer ?
#
loop_
_entity_poly.entity_id
_entity_poly.type
_entity_poly.pdbx_seq_one_letter_code
_entity_poly.pdbx_strand_id
1 'polypeptide(L)'
;MSSPEELELEQLVAPFLTVRAVLILPISTLSAMYLTYGIYILIFAVSVRVLLRPDRPTTVSNLYLPCTIFSFTMATIYVASFTAKDVHQAILVFNAAKTKDYLRLVELLRYDFESAMEFGLLALTASLMNIAADCMLIHRCYACWGFRRRILIPLMLIAVALNILDLIANFDTSTPEHSHFFLKFTTTGNANGIAIAVFSMLLTLLTAGRIWWTTRTDLKGAQN
;
A
#
# COMPACT_ATOMS: atom_id res chain seq x y z
N MET A 1 21.41 -35.19 25.57
CA MET A 1 20.46 -35.97 24.74
C MET A 1 19.21 -35.11 24.70
N SER A 2 19.04 -34.31 23.64
CA SER A 2 17.91 -33.37 23.55
C SER A 2 16.59 -34.14 23.48
N SER A 3 15.56 -33.58 24.10
CA SER A 3 14.20 -34.13 24.06
C SER A 3 13.72 -34.22 22.59
N PRO A 4 12.98 -35.27 22.19
CA PRO A 4 12.40 -35.35 20.85
C PRO A 4 11.55 -34.12 20.48
N GLU A 5 10.97 -33.42 21.46
CA GLU A 5 10.24 -32.16 21.24
C GLU A 5 11.14 -30.99 20.82
N GLU A 6 12.39 -30.92 21.29
CA GLU A 6 13.33 -29.87 20.90
C GLU A 6 13.78 -30.03 19.44
N LEU A 7 13.88 -31.28 18.96
CA LEU A 7 14.30 -31.58 17.59
C LEU A 7 13.21 -31.20 16.57
N GLU A 8 11.95 -31.43 16.89
CA GLU A 8 10.81 -30.99 16.06
C GLU A 8 10.71 -29.47 16.00
N LEU A 9 10.95 -28.79 17.12
CA LEU A 9 10.96 -27.33 17.21
C LEU A 9 12.10 -26.71 16.39
N GLU A 10 13.32 -27.28 16.47
CA GLU A 10 14.46 -26.83 15.67
C GLU A 10 14.20 -26.98 14.17
N GLN A 11 13.55 -28.07 13.73
CA GLN A 11 13.18 -28.25 12.32
C GLN A 11 12.11 -27.25 11.85
N LEU A 12 11.13 -26.91 12.70
CA LEU A 12 10.08 -25.93 12.39
C LEU A 12 10.67 -24.51 12.18
N VAL A 13 11.70 -24.17 12.95
CA VAL A 13 12.28 -22.82 13.01
C VAL A 13 13.50 -22.65 12.10
N ALA A 14 14.17 -23.74 11.70
CA ALA A 14 15.33 -23.75 10.80
C ALA A 14 15.21 -22.83 9.56
N PRO A 15 14.10 -22.81 8.79
CA PRO A 15 13.99 -21.91 7.63
C PRO A 15 13.97 -20.43 8.01
N PHE A 16 13.47 -20.07 9.19
CA PHE A 16 13.39 -18.70 9.70
C PHE A 16 14.71 -18.20 10.31
N LEU A 17 15.60 -19.11 10.72
CA LEU A 17 16.91 -18.81 11.30
C LEU A 17 18.03 -18.62 10.25
N THR A 18 17.71 -18.77 8.96
CA THR A 18 18.69 -18.60 7.88
C THR A 18 19.20 -17.16 7.86
N VAL A 19 20.52 -16.93 7.67
CA VAL A 19 21.13 -15.58 7.55
C VAL A 19 20.38 -14.66 6.57
N ARG A 20 19.85 -15.25 5.49
CA ARG A 20 19.02 -14.56 4.50
C ARG A 20 17.73 -14.00 5.09
N ALA A 21 17.05 -14.75 5.96
CA ALA A 21 15.82 -14.36 6.63
C ALA A 21 16.08 -13.39 7.80
N VAL A 22 17.16 -13.60 8.56
CA VAL A 22 17.47 -12.79 9.75
C VAL A 22 18.05 -11.41 9.42
N LEU A 23 18.87 -11.30 8.36
CA LEU A 23 19.64 -10.10 8.08
C LEU A 23 19.35 -9.52 6.69
N ILE A 24 19.40 -10.33 5.64
CA ILE A 24 19.37 -9.80 4.27
C ILE A 24 17.98 -9.25 3.92
N LEU A 25 16.93 -9.99 4.25
CA LEU A 25 15.53 -9.62 3.97
C LEU A 25 15.09 -8.32 4.65
N PRO A 26 15.18 -8.17 5.98
CA PRO A 26 14.75 -6.93 6.65
C PRO A 26 15.58 -5.72 6.23
N ILE A 27 16.92 -5.86 6.14
CA ILE A 27 17.79 -4.75 5.73
C ILE A 27 17.48 -4.32 4.29
N SER A 28 17.34 -5.27 3.36
CA SER A 28 17.00 -4.97 1.97
C SER A 28 15.63 -4.32 1.86
N THR A 29 14.63 -4.84 2.56
CA THR A 29 13.24 -4.34 2.52
C THR A 29 13.16 -2.93 3.09
N LEU A 30 13.72 -2.68 4.27
CA LEU A 30 13.76 -1.35 4.88
C LEU A 30 14.53 -0.35 4.01
N SER A 31 15.66 -0.75 3.42
CA SER A 31 16.43 0.14 2.54
C SER A 31 15.64 0.56 1.30
N ALA A 32 14.96 -0.38 0.63
CA ALA A 32 14.11 -0.09 -0.52
C ALA A 32 12.91 0.78 -0.14
N MET A 33 12.29 0.50 1.02
CA MET A 33 11.17 1.27 1.54
C MET A 33 11.57 2.71 1.84
N TYR A 34 12.68 2.94 2.56
CA TYR A 34 13.15 4.30 2.87
C TYR A 34 13.61 5.08 1.65
N LEU A 35 14.23 4.42 0.67
CA LEU A 35 14.57 5.06 -0.60
C LEU A 35 13.30 5.53 -1.32
N THR A 36 12.29 4.65 -1.40
CA THR A 36 10.99 4.98 -2.01
C THR A 36 10.28 6.10 -1.25
N TYR A 37 10.29 6.05 0.08
CA TYR A 37 9.71 7.08 0.93
C TYR A 37 10.44 8.42 0.79
N GLY A 38 11.78 8.42 0.66
CA GLY A 38 12.57 9.62 0.38
C GLY A 38 12.16 10.29 -0.94
N ILE A 39 11.97 9.50 -2.00
CA ILE A 39 11.43 9.99 -3.28
C ILE A 39 10.02 10.55 -3.09
N TYR A 40 9.18 9.88 -2.31
CA TYR A 40 7.83 10.32 -2.01
C TYR A 40 7.78 11.67 -1.28
N ILE A 41 8.68 11.93 -0.32
CA ILE A 41 8.83 13.23 0.35
C ILE A 41 9.14 14.34 -0.69
N LEU A 42 10.03 14.08 -1.64
CA LEU A 42 10.36 15.04 -2.69
C LEU A 42 9.15 15.35 -3.58
N ILE A 43 8.42 14.32 -4.00
CA ILE A 43 7.19 14.48 -4.80
C ILE A 43 6.14 15.25 -4.02
N PHE A 44 5.97 14.96 -2.73
CA PHE A 44 5.05 15.68 -1.85
C PHE A 44 5.43 17.17 -1.75
N ALA A 45 6.70 17.47 -1.48
CA ALA A 45 7.17 18.85 -1.39
C ALA A 45 6.96 19.63 -2.69
N VAL A 46 7.25 19.02 -3.85
CA VAL A 46 6.98 19.62 -5.16
C VAL A 46 5.48 19.81 -5.38
N SER A 47 4.66 18.82 -5.05
CA SER A 47 3.20 18.88 -5.20
C SER A 47 2.61 20.01 -4.37
N VAL A 48 2.98 20.13 -3.10
CA VAL A 48 2.54 21.22 -2.21
C VAL A 48 2.98 22.56 -2.75
N ARG A 49 4.25 22.73 -3.18
CA ARG A 49 4.72 23.98 -3.80
C ARG A 49 3.93 24.37 -5.04
N VAL A 50 3.55 23.39 -5.86
CA VAL A 50 2.75 23.63 -7.07
C VAL A 50 1.30 23.98 -6.74
N LEU A 51 0.71 23.35 -5.72
CA LEU A 51 -0.66 23.60 -5.28
C LEU A 51 -0.82 24.93 -4.53
N LEU A 52 0.21 25.38 -3.80
CA LEU A 52 0.23 26.66 -3.10
C LEU A 52 0.50 27.87 -4.01
N ARG A 53 0.64 27.67 -5.33
CA ARG A 53 0.85 28.80 -6.25
C ARG A 53 -0.39 29.71 -6.31
N PRO A 54 -0.22 31.05 -6.22
CA PRO A 54 -1.34 32.00 -6.21
C PRO A 54 -2.27 31.92 -7.43
N ASP A 55 -1.74 31.54 -8.59
CA ASP A 55 -2.48 31.54 -9.86
C ASP A 55 -3.40 30.32 -10.06
N ARG A 56 -3.59 29.47 -9.04
CA ARG A 56 -4.40 28.25 -9.15
C ARG A 56 -5.88 28.54 -8.84
N PRO A 57 -6.82 27.99 -9.62
CA PRO A 57 -8.24 28.07 -9.29
C PRO A 57 -8.49 27.46 -7.91
N THR A 58 -9.16 28.21 -7.03
CA THR A 58 -9.39 27.89 -5.61
C THR A 58 -10.03 26.53 -5.40
N THR A 59 -10.93 26.13 -6.30
CA THR A 59 -11.60 24.81 -6.28
C THR A 59 -10.63 23.63 -6.43
N VAL A 60 -9.54 23.79 -7.19
CA VAL A 60 -8.52 22.75 -7.38
C VAL A 60 -7.55 22.72 -6.19
N SER A 61 -7.25 23.87 -5.59
CA SER A 61 -6.41 23.90 -4.38
C SER A 61 -7.12 23.25 -3.19
N ASN A 62 -8.39 23.56 -2.98
CA ASN A 62 -9.16 23.15 -1.79
C ASN A 62 -9.44 21.65 -1.70
N LEU A 63 -9.45 20.89 -2.81
CA LEU A 63 -9.61 19.44 -2.78
C LEU A 63 -8.27 18.70 -2.77
N TYR A 64 -7.33 19.10 -3.63
CA TYR A 64 -6.10 18.33 -3.82
C TYR A 64 -5.12 18.55 -2.68
N LEU A 65 -5.07 19.75 -2.08
CA LEU A 65 -4.17 20.03 -0.97
C LEU A 65 -4.46 19.16 0.26
N PRO A 66 -5.70 19.08 0.79
CA PRO A 66 -5.99 18.21 1.92
C PRO A 66 -5.81 16.73 1.57
N CYS A 67 -6.18 16.29 0.35
CA CYS A 67 -5.92 14.91 -0.06
C CYS A 67 -4.40 14.59 -0.13
N THR A 68 -3.56 15.52 -0.63
CA THR A 68 -2.10 15.33 -0.67
C THR A 68 -1.50 15.31 0.73
N ILE A 69 -1.95 16.17 1.64
CA ILE A 69 -1.52 16.15 3.05
C ILE A 69 -1.96 14.85 3.72
N PHE A 70 -3.21 14.42 3.50
CA PHE A 70 -3.75 13.19 4.05
C PHE A 70 -2.96 11.95 3.59
N SER A 71 -2.70 11.82 2.29
CA SER A 71 -1.88 10.74 1.74
C SER A 71 -0.47 10.73 2.33
N PHE A 72 0.13 11.91 2.53
CA PHE A 72 1.46 12.03 3.14
C PHE A 72 1.48 11.59 4.60
N THR A 73 0.49 12.01 5.38
CA THR A 73 0.33 11.59 6.78
C THR A 73 0.13 10.08 6.87
N MET A 74 -0.74 9.50 6.04
CA MET A 74 -0.97 8.05 6.01
C MET A 74 0.27 7.27 5.60
N ALA A 75 1.02 7.73 4.59
CA ALA A 75 2.29 7.11 4.19
C ALA A 75 3.32 7.13 5.32
N THR A 76 3.38 8.22 6.08
CA THR A 76 4.30 8.37 7.21
C THR A 76 3.93 7.41 8.35
N ILE A 77 2.63 7.29 8.67
CA ILE A 77 2.13 6.32 9.64
C ILE A 77 2.44 4.89 9.17
N TYR A 78 2.16 4.57 7.90
CA TYR A 78 2.44 3.25 7.33
C TYR A 78 3.92 2.88 7.46
N VAL A 79 4.83 3.77 7.04
CA VAL A 79 6.29 3.54 7.10
C VAL A 79 6.76 3.38 8.54
N ALA A 80 6.24 4.18 9.48
CA ALA A 80 6.59 4.07 10.90
C ALA A 80 6.14 2.73 11.50
N SER A 81 4.88 2.36 11.28
CA SER A 81 4.32 1.09 11.77
C SER A 81 5.02 -0.12 11.15
N PHE A 82 5.28 -0.08 9.84
CA PHE A 82 5.99 -1.15 9.15
C PHE A 82 7.41 -1.32 9.68
N THR A 83 8.13 -0.21 9.89
CA THR A 83 9.48 -0.23 10.48
C THR A 83 9.46 -0.84 11.88
N ALA A 84 8.55 -0.38 12.74
CA ALA A 84 8.47 -0.86 14.13
C ALA A 84 8.27 -2.37 14.17
N LYS A 85 7.34 -2.87 13.36
CA LYS A 85 7.05 -4.31 13.23
C LYS A 85 8.27 -5.09 12.70
N ASP A 86 8.88 -4.64 11.60
CA ASP A 86 9.99 -5.36 10.96
C ASP A 86 11.24 -5.40 11.86
N VAL A 87 11.53 -4.30 12.56
CA VAL A 87 12.63 -4.23 13.55
C VAL A 87 12.33 -5.10 14.76
N HIS A 88 11.11 -5.06 15.31
CA HIS A 88 10.72 -5.90 16.44
C HIS A 88 10.86 -7.39 16.10
N GLN A 89 10.37 -7.79 14.93
CA GLN A 89 10.50 -9.16 14.43
C GLN A 89 11.97 -9.54 14.23
N ALA A 90 12.79 -8.68 13.64
CA ALA A 90 14.22 -8.95 13.43
C ALA A 90 14.97 -9.14 14.76
N ILE A 91 14.68 -8.32 15.79
CA ILE A 91 15.29 -8.45 17.12
C ILE A 91 14.91 -9.78 17.77
N LEU A 92 13.65 -10.20 17.69
CA LEU A 92 13.19 -11.46 18.26
C LEU A 92 13.82 -12.67 17.58
N VAL A 93 13.88 -12.66 16.24
CA VAL A 93 14.54 -13.71 15.46
C VAL A 93 16.03 -13.79 15.77
N PHE A 94 16.71 -12.64 15.87
CA PHE A 94 18.12 -12.57 16.23
C PHE A 94 18.39 -13.08 17.66
N ASN A 95 17.53 -12.71 18.61
CA ASN A 95 17.63 -13.20 19.98
C ASN A 95 17.39 -14.71 20.05
N ALA A 96 16.36 -15.24 19.40
CA ALA A 96 16.09 -16.67 19.33
C ALA A 96 17.27 -17.45 18.71
N ALA A 97 17.90 -16.92 17.65
CA ALA A 97 19.09 -17.49 17.05
C ALA A 97 20.29 -17.54 18.01
N LYS A 98 20.41 -16.53 18.88
CA LYS A 98 21.53 -16.38 19.82
C LYS A 98 21.33 -17.17 21.12
N THR A 99 20.14 -17.15 21.71
CA THR A 99 19.85 -17.76 23.03
C THR A 99 19.28 -19.17 22.93
N LYS A 100 18.95 -19.66 21.73
CA LYS A 100 18.19 -20.90 21.50
C LYS A 100 16.85 -20.95 22.24
N ASP A 101 16.33 -19.78 22.62
CA ASP A 101 15.02 -19.66 23.24
C ASP A 101 13.97 -19.52 22.13
N TYR A 102 13.56 -20.67 21.60
CA TYR A 102 12.60 -20.76 20.51
C TYR A 102 11.15 -20.50 20.96
N LEU A 103 10.88 -20.48 22.26
CA LEU A 103 9.53 -20.31 22.81
C LEU A 103 8.94 -18.94 22.42
N ARG A 104 9.73 -17.86 22.55
CA ARG A 104 9.32 -16.50 22.17
C ARG A 104 9.12 -16.32 20.67
N LEU A 105 9.87 -17.05 19.85
CA LEU A 105 9.72 -17.01 18.41
C LEU A 105 8.47 -17.79 17.96
N VAL A 106 8.17 -18.90 18.63
CA VAL A 106 6.92 -19.65 18.43
C VAL A 106 5.72 -18.85 18.91
N GLU A 107 5.82 -18.08 19.99
CA GLU A 107 4.77 -17.18 20.46
C GLU A 107 4.51 -16.04 19.46
N LEU A 108 5.56 -15.47 18.84
CA LEU A 108 5.39 -14.50 17.74
C LEU A 108 4.77 -15.13 16.49
N LEU A 109 5.13 -16.38 16.16
CA LEU A 109 4.53 -17.14 15.05
C LEU A 109 3.08 -17.54 15.36
N ARG A 110 2.74 -17.68 16.63
CA ARG A 110 1.41 -18.00 17.12
C ARG A 110 0.60 -16.71 17.19
N TYR A 111 -0.03 -16.40 16.07
CA TYR A 111 -0.96 -15.30 15.85
C TYR A 111 -1.66 -14.80 17.14
N ASP A 112 -1.29 -13.60 17.58
CA ASP A 112 -1.90 -12.90 18.72
C ASP A 112 -2.75 -11.69 18.24
N PHE A 113 -3.70 -11.26 19.07
CA PHE A 113 -4.58 -10.12 18.81
C PHE A 113 -3.79 -8.83 18.51
N GLU A 114 -2.65 -8.63 19.17
CA GLU A 114 -1.77 -7.48 18.90
C GLU A 114 -1.23 -7.49 17.46
N SER A 115 -0.79 -8.65 16.98
CA SER A 115 -0.31 -8.81 15.60
C SER A 115 -1.42 -8.59 14.57
N ALA A 116 -2.66 -8.99 14.90
CA ALA A 116 -3.85 -8.74 14.07
C ALA A 116 -4.14 -7.24 13.92
N MET A 117 -4.07 -6.50 15.02
CA MET A 117 -4.32 -5.05 15.03
C MET A 117 -3.26 -4.30 14.22
N GLU A 118 -1.99 -4.65 14.37
CA GLU A 118 -0.91 -4.06 13.58
C GLU A 118 -1.07 -4.32 12.08
N PHE A 119 -1.45 -5.55 11.71
CA PHE A 119 -1.70 -5.91 10.31
C PHE A 119 -2.89 -5.14 9.74
N GLY A 120 -3.99 -5.06 10.50
CA GLY A 120 -5.17 -4.29 10.14
C GLY A 120 -4.84 -2.81 9.96
N LEU A 121 -4.00 -2.22 10.81
CA LEU A 121 -3.56 -0.83 10.68
C LEU A 121 -2.76 -0.59 9.39
N LEU A 122 -1.85 -1.50 9.03
CA LEU A 122 -1.07 -1.42 7.79
C LEU A 122 -1.97 -1.55 6.55
N ALA A 123 -2.92 -2.48 6.56
CA ALA A 123 -3.88 -2.65 5.47
C ALA A 123 -4.77 -1.40 5.33
N LEU A 124 -5.36 -0.92 6.43
CA LEU A 124 -6.20 0.27 6.44
C LEU A 124 -5.48 1.51 5.93
N THR A 125 -4.24 1.76 6.39
CA THR A 125 -3.46 2.91 5.95
C THR A 125 -3.13 2.82 4.45
N ALA A 126 -2.78 1.64 3.94
CA ALA A 126 -2.56 1.43 2.50
C ALA A 126 -3.83 1.65 1.67
N SER A 127 -4.98 1.09 2.07
CA SER A 127 -6.24 1.27 1.35
C SER A 127 -6.69 2.75 1.39
N LEU A 128 -6.52 3.46 2.51
CA LEU A 128 -6.84 4.89 2.61
C LEU A 128 -5.98 5.75 1.67
N MET A 129 -4.70 5.41 1.50
CA MET A 129 -3.83 6.07 0.52
C MET A 129 -4.32 5.86 -0.92
N ASN A 130 -4.73 4.63 -1.25
CA ASN A 130 -5.29 4.30 -2.57
C ASN A 130 -6.60 5.07 -2.84
N ILE A 131 -7.51 5.11 -1.87
CA ILE A 131 -8.76 5.90 -1.97
C ILE A 131 -8.45 7.37 -2.25
N ALA A 132 -7.51 7.97 -1.51
CA ALA A 132 -7.15 9.37 -1.71
C ALA A 132 -6.57 9.62 -3.12
N ALA A 133 -5.76 8.70 -3.64
CA ALA A 133 -5.22 8.78 -5.00
C ALA A 133 -6.31 8.64 -6.07
N ASP A 134 -7.21 7.67 -5.91
CA ASP A 134 -8.34 7.45 -6.82
C ASP A 134 -9.30 8.64 -6.80
N CYS A 135 -9.58 9.25 -5.65
CA CYS A 135 -10.38 10.46 -5.56
C CYS A 135 -9.78 11.60 -6.39
N MET A 136 -8.46 11.81 -6.34
CA MET A 136 -7.79 12.82 -7.16
C MET A 136 -7.89 12.49 -8.67
N LEU A 137 -7.68 11.23 -9.07
CA LEU A 137 -7.74 10.79 -10.47
C LEU A 137 -9.16 10.87 -11.04
N ILE A 138 -10.15 10.39 -10.29
CA ILE A 138 -11.57 10.43 -10.66
C ILE A 138 -12.02 11.88 -10.81
N HIS A 139 -11.63 12.79 -9.90
CA HIS A 139 -11.95 14.20 -10.03
C HIS A 139 -11.32 14.83 -11.29
N ARG A 140 -10.05 14.50 -11.61
CA ARG A 140 -9.41 14.95 -12.87
C ARG A 140 -10.15 14.43 -14.10
N CYS A 141 -10.49 13.14 -14.12
CA CYS A 141 -11.25 12.53 -15.20
C CYS A 141 -12.62 13.21 -15.34
N TYR A 142 -13.33 13.41 -14.23
CA TYR A 142 -14.63 14.09 -14.19
C TYR A 142 -14.58 15.51 -14.76
N ALA A 143 -13.56 16.29 -14.42
CA ALA A 143 -13.34 17.62 -14.97
C ALA A 143 -13.07 17.59 -16.48
N CYS A 144 -12.23 16.66 -16.97
CA CYS A 144 -11.90 16.52 -18.41
C CYS A 144 -13.12 16.12 -19.27
N TRP A 145 -14.09 15.44 -18.68
CA TRP A 145 -15.32 15.03 -19.35
C TRP A 145 -16.47 16.03 -19.17
N GLY A 146 -16.17 17.25 -18.71
CA GLY A 146 -17.13 18.34 -18.60
C GLY A 146 -18.18 18.12 -17.50
N PHE A 147 -17.77 17.56 -16.36
CA PHE A 147 -18.61 17.41 -15.17
C PHE A 147 -19.86 16.54 -15.38
N ARG A 148 -19.85 15.60 -16.32
CA ARG A 148 -20.98 14.69 -16.59
C ARG A 148 -21.07 13.55 -15.55
N ARG A 149 -22.16 13.53 -14.77
CA ARG A 149 -22.41 12.52 -13.72
C ARG A 149 -22.39 11.07 -14.21
N ARG A 150 -22.73 10.82 -15.49
CA ARG A 150 -22.74 9.47 -16.11
C ARG A 150 -21.38 8.76 -16.10
N ILE A 151 -20.28 9.50 -15.99
CA ILE A 151 -18.92 8.94 -15.97
C ILE A 151 -18.40 8.83 -14.54
N LEU A 152 -18.78 9.78 -13.67
CA LEU A 152 -18.37 9.79 -12.27
C LEU A 152 -18.89 8.56 -11.50
N ILE A 153 -20.17 8.21 -11.67
CA ILE A 153 -20.83 7.14 -10.93
C ILE A 153 -20.16 5.77 -11.16
N PRO A 154 -19.96 5.27 -12.40
CA PRO A 154 -19.33 3.97 -12.60
C PRO A 154 -17.88 3.93 -12.11
N LEU A 155 -17.11 5.01 -12.30
CA LEU A 155 -15.73 5.07 -11.80
C LEU A 155 -15.66 4.99 -10.28
N MET A 156 -16.52 5.71 -9.58
CA MET A 156 -16.59 5.71 -8.12
C MET A 156 -17.00 4.33 -7.59
N LEU A 157 -17.98 3.68 -8.22
CA LEU A 157 -18.42 2.34 -7.83
C LEU A 157 -17.30 1.31 -7.97
N ILE A 158 -16.52 1.35 -9.07
CA ILE A 158 -15.40 0.43 -9.28
C ILE A 158 -14.30 0.69 -8.23
N ALA A 159 -13.92 1.95 -7.99
CA ALA A 159 -12.92 2.29 -6.98
C ALA A 159 -13.34 1.81 -5.58
N VAL A 160 -14.59 2.05 -5.19
CA VAL A 160 -15.12 1.58 -3.89
C VAL A 160 -15.13 0.05 -3.82
N ALA A 161 -15.56 -0.64 -4.88
CA ALA A 161 -15.56 -2.10 -4.92
C ALA A 161 -14.15 -2.68 -4.76
N LEU A 162 -13.15 -2.14 -5.48
CA LEU A 162 -11.76 -2.59 -5.40
C LEU A 162 -11.17 -2.38 -4.00
N ASN A 163 -11.47 -1.24 -3.35
CA ASN A 163 -10.98 -0.96 -1.99
C ASN A 163 -11.68 -1.82 -0.92
N ILE A 164 -12.98 -2.11 -1.08
CA ILE A 164 -13.69 -3.05 -0.19
C ILE A 164 -13.14 -4.46 -0.33
N LEU A 165 -12.92 -4.92 -1.57
CA LEU A 165 -12.31 -6.22 -1.84
C LEU A 165 -10.90 -6.32 -1.27
N ASP A 166 -10.12 -5.24 -1.36
CA ASP A 166 -8.79 -5.15 -0.76
C ASP A 166 -8.84 -5.35 0.76
N LEU A 167 -9.77 -4.64 1.40
CA LEU A 167 -9.93 -4.71 2.85
C LEU A 167 -10.35 -6.11 3.29
N ILE A 168 -11.36 -6.69 2.62
CA ILE A 168 -11.83 -8.06 2.92
C ILE A 168 -10.70 -9.07 2.71
N ALA A 169 -9.93 -8.98 1.63
CA ALA A 169 -8.83 -9.91 1.38
C ALA A 169 -7.73 -9.83 2.47
N ASN A 170 -7.44 -8.63 2.97
CA ASN A 170 -6.47 -8.43 4.04
C ASN A 170 -6.98 -8.87 5.44
N PHE A 171 -8.30 -8.85 5.68
CA PHE A 171 -8.89 -9.33 6.94
C PHE A 171 -9.21 -10.83 6.93
N ASP A 172 -9.64 -11.40 5.80
CA ASP A 172 -9.92 -12.83 5.70
C ASP A 172 -8.63 -13.67 5.85
N THR A 173 -7.52 -13.09 5.39
CA THR A 173 -6.17 -13.62 5.64
C THR A 173 -5.69 -13.48 7.07
N SER A 174 -6.48 -12.92 8.01
CA SER A 174 -6.12 -12.84 9.44
C SER A 174 -6.77 -13.98 10.26
N THR A 175 -7.36 -14.99 9.64
CA THR A 175 -7.97 -16.14 10.35
C THR A 175 -7.04 -17.38 10.36
N PRO A 176 -6.95 -18.14 11.46
CA PRO A 176 -5.79 -18.98 11.75
C PRO A 176 -5.78 -20.38 11.10
N GLU A 177 -6.79 -20.78 10.33
CA GLU A 177 -7.05 -22.20 10.10
C GLU A 177 -6.32 -22.86 8.91
N HIS A 178 -5.56 -22.15 8.07
CA HIS A 178 -4.97 -22.77 6.88
C HIS A 178 -3.49 -22.46 6.67
N SER A 179 -2.64 -23.43 7.04
CA SER A 179 -1.17 -23.50 6.91
C SER A 179 -0.60 -23.41 5.48
N HIS A 180 -1.43 -23.21 4.45
CA HIS A 180 -1.00 -22.75 3.10
C HIS A 180 -0.92 -21.21 2.98
N PHE A 181 -0.88 -20.56 4.14
CA PHE A 181 -1.13 -19.16 4.43
C PHE A 181 -0.26 -18.15 3.67
N PHE A 182 1.06 -18.38 3.62
CA PHE A 182 2.01 -17.40 3.05
C PHE A 182 1.93 -17.31 1.51
N LEU A 183 1.60 -18.43 0.85
CA LEU A 183 1.44 -18.49 -0.62
C LEU A 183 0.09 -17.92 -1.07
N LYS A 184 -0.97 -18.09 -0.28
CA LYS A 184 -2.31 -17.53 -0.58
C LYS A 184 -2.37 -16.03 -0.29
N PHE A 185 -1.69 -15.57 0.76
CA PHE A 185 -1.48 -14.15 1.08
C PHE A 185 -0.82 -13.40 -0.09
N THR A 186 0.20 -14.01 -0.70
CA THR A 186 0.92 -13.43 -1.84
C THR A 186 0.23 -13.58 -3.18
N THR A 187 -0.80 -14.41 -3.33
CA THR A 187 -1.52 -14.52 -4.62
C THR A 187 -2.79 -13.68 -4.65
N THR A 188 -3.63 -13.72 -3.60
CA THR A 188 -4.90 -12.98 -3.59
C THR A 188 -4.70 -11.49 -3.34
N GLY A 189 -3.83 -11.12 -2.39
CA GLY A 189 -3.48 -9.71 -2.12
C GLY A 189 -2.77 -9.07 -3.32
N ASN A 190 -1.88 -9.81 -3.98
CA ASN A 190 -1.19 -9.31 -5.19
C ASN A 190 -2.15 -9.18 -6.37
N ALA A 191 -3.11 -10.09 -6.55
CA ALA A 191 -4.09 -9.99 -7.63
C ALA A 191 -4.97 -8.74 -7.50
N ASN A 192 -5.43 -8.44 -6.28
CA ASN A 192 -6.22 -7.23 -6.03
C ASN A 192 -5.39 -5.95 -6.17
N GLY A 193 -4.14 -5.96 -5.69
CA GLY A 193 -3.20 -4.85 -5.90
C GLY A 193 -2.92 -4.57 -7.38
N ILE A 194 -2.79 -5.63 -8.20
CA ILE A 194 -2.68 -5.50 -9.66
C ILE A 194 -3.95 -4.88 -10.25
N ALA A 195 -5.13 -5.29 -9.81
CA ALA A 195 -6.40 -4.74 -10.29
C ALA A 195 -6.53 -3.24 -9.97
N ILE A 196 -6.15 -2.81 -8.76
CA ILE A 196 -6.10 -1.40 -8.35
C ILE A 196 -5.11 -0.64 -9.25
N ALA A 197 -3.89 -1.15 -9.42
CA ALA A 197 -2.88 -0.51 -10.26
C ALA A 197 -3.34 -0.36 -11.72
N VAL A 198 -3.93 -1.40 -12.30
CA VAL A 198 -4.49 -1.39 -13.65
C VAL A 198 -5.62 -0.37 -13.75
N PHE A 199 -6.50 -0.30 -12.76
CA PHE A 199 -7.58 0.69 -12.73
C PHE A 199 -7.02 2.12 -12.73
N SER A 200 -6.07 2.44 -11.86
CA SER A 200 -5.45 3.77 -11.80
C SER A 200 -4.68 4.11 -13.10
N MET A 201 -4.06 3.13 -13.76
CA MET A 201 -3.45 3.31 -15.08
C MET A 201 -4.48 3.63 -16.17
N LEU A 202 -5.61 2.90 -16.20
CA LEU A 202 -6.69 3.15 -17.15
C LEU A 202 -7.29 4.55 -16.96
N LEU A 203 -7.50 4.99 -15.72
CA LEU A 203 -7.96 6.35 -15.42
C LEU A 203 -7.00 7.41 -15.96
N THR A 204 -5.71 7.17 -15.80
CA THR A 204 -4.65 8.08 -16.29
C THR A 204 -4.66 8.13 -17.82
N LEU A 205 -4.74 6.97 -18.49
CA LEU A 205 -4.84 6.90 -19.96
C LEU A 205 -6.09 7.57 -20.51
N LEU A 206 -7.25 7.34 -19.89
CA LEU A 206 -8.52 7.96 -20.29
C LEU A 206 -8.45 9.49 -20.17
N THR A 207 -7.83 9.98 -19.11
CA THR A 207 -7.62 11.43 -18.89
C THR A 207 -6.70 11.99 -19.97
N ALA A 208 -5.55 11.34 -20.23
CA ALA A 208 -4.59 11.77 -21.26
C ALA A 208 -5.18 11.71 -22.68
N GLY A 209 -5.89 10.63 -23.02
CA GLY A 209 -6.52 10.44 -24.32
C GLY A 209 -7.61 11.48 -24.59
N ARG A 210 -8.38 11.86 -23.57
CA ARG A 210 -9.40 12.91 -23.74
C ARG A 210 -8.78 14.28 -23.98
N ILE A 211 -7.75 14.65 -23.22
CA ILE A 211 -6.99 15.90 -23.41
C ILE A 211 -6.40 15.95 -24.83
N TRP A 212 -5.78 14.86 -25.28
CA TRP A 212 -5.24 14.76 -26.63
C TRP A 212 -6.30 14.97 -27.72
N TRP A 213 -7.48 14.36 -27.55
CA TRP A 213 -8.57 14.51 -28.50
C TRP A 213 -9.07 15.96 -28.57
N THR A 214 -9.28 16.62 -27.42
CA THR A 214 -9.75 18.01 -27.39
C THR A 214 -8.74 18.96 -28.02
N THR A 215 -7.45 18.82 -27.72
CA THR A 215 -6.41 19.65 -28.34
C THR A 215 -6.37 19.48 -29.86
N ARG A 216 -6.60 18.26 -30.37
CA ARG A 216 -6.65 18.01 -31.82
C ARG A 216 -7.87 18.61 -32.50
N THR A 217 -9.04 18.60 -31.84
CA THR A 217 -10.25 19.22 -32.40
C THR A 217 -10.13 20.74 -32.44
N ASP A 218 -9.53 21.34 -31.41
CA ASP A 218 -9.35 22.80 -31.33
C ASP A 218 -8.37 23.30 -32.40
N LEU A 219 -7.27 22.56 -32.62
CA LEU A 219 -6.29 22.87 -33.67
C LEU A 219 -6.88 22.78 -35.09
N LYS A 220 -7.76 21.81 -35.34
CA LYS A 220 -8.45 21.68 -36.64
C LYS A 220 -9.52 22.75 -36.85
N GLY A 221 -10.15 23.23 -35.76
CA GLY A 221 -11.12 24.32 -35.82
C GLY A 221 -10.50 25.69 -36.10
N ALA A 222 -9.24 25.91 -35.70
CA ALA A 222 -8.53 27.17 -35.94
C ALA A 222 -7.95 27.33 -37.37
N GLN A 223 -8.00 26.29 -38.19
CA GLN A 223 -7.52 26.29 -39.58
C GLN A 223 -8.64 26.45 -40.64
N ASN A 224 -9.90 26.49 -40.20
CA ASN A 224 -11.07 26.77 -41.03
C ASN A 224 -11.66 28.14 -40.70
#